data_AF-A0A133USG7-F1
#
_entry.id   AF-A0A133USG7-F1
#
_cell.length_a   1.000
_cell.length_b   1.000
_cell.length_c   1.000
_cell.angle_alpha   90.00
_cell.angle_beta   90.00
_cell.angle_gamma   90.00
#
_symmetry.space_group_name_H-M   'P 1'
#
loop_
_entity.id
_entity.type
_entity.pdbx_description
1 polymer ?
#
loop_
_entity_poly.entity_id
_entity_poly.type
_entity_poly.pdbx_seq_one_letter_code
_entity_poly.pdbx_strand_id
1 'polypeptide(L)'
;MDTDEGIKGIGEALVGEGLHRPVAEAIKPHKHYLVGEDPRNRNLIKRKLARYPFAWRNGRLINSVSVAVDIALLDIAEKYYDEPVWRLLGGTSRGGPRLRYAFNAFNEGNWWGDWQPPEHPDSNNDGIVDEPRPIKGANNYDNYPLVIGYSLYEDNVLYVDNDWIGGSRVPQELEYGENAFTSIENAVNSADPLENNKIMVFEGFYDNSIEEFPITIDVENLTLTSSETLENTIIDGEGVNEYLLKIIGSEIDLSGFTIENSWGRCSGIEIKGRGSVISDILIQEKSNGGTPLNKLEMM
;
A
#
# COMPACT_ATOMS: atom_id res chain seq x y z
N MET A 1 -17.37 -10.81 26.56
CA MET A 1 -17.38 -10.18 27.90
C MET A 1 -18.65 -9.38 28.00
N ASP A 2 -19.36 -9.45 29.12
CA ASP A 2 -20.69 -8.86 29.27
C ASP A 2 -20.69 -7.84 30.42
N THR A 3 -21.47 -6.77 30.27
CA THR A 3 -21.69 -5.75 31.32
C THR A 3 -23.08 -5.90 31.96
N ASP A 4 -23.29 -5.21 33.08
CA ASP A 4 -24.59 -5.09 33.76
C ASP A 4 -25.63 -4.31 32.94
N GLU A 5 -25.18 -3.40 32.08
CA GLU A 5 -26.01 -2.70 31.09
C GLU A 5 -26.38 -3.55 29.86
N GLY A 6 -25.92 -4.80 29.80
CA GLY A 6 -26.21 -5.74 28.69
C GLY A 6 -25.36 -5.53 27.44
N ILE A 7 -24.32 -4.69 27.51
CA ILE A 7 -23.37 -4.46 26.41
C ILE A 7 -22.37 -5.62 26.36
N LYS A 8 -22.11 -6.12 25.15
CA LYS A 8 -21.20 -7.25 24.92
C LYS A 8 -19.98 -6.83 24.13
N GLY A 9 -18.81 -7.15 24.66
CA GLY A 9 -17.51 -6.97 24.01
C GLY A 9 -16.88 -8.29 23.59
N ILE A 10 -16.35 -8.33 22.38
CA ILE A 10 -15.60 -9.43 21.80
C ILE A 10 -14.15 -9.00 21.66
N GLY A 11 -13.24 -9.90 22.00
CA GLY A 11 -11.81 -9.66 21.82
C GLY A 11 -11.10 -10.94 21.44
N GLU A 12 -9.99 -10.77 20.73
CA GLU A 12 -9.22 -11.86 20.16
C GLU A 12 -7.84 -11.95 20.80
N ALA A 13 -7.38 -13.17 21.03
CA ALA A 13 -6.03 -13.46 21.46
C ALA A 13 -5.30 -14.17 20.32
N LEU A 14 -4.22 -13.60 19.80
CA LEU A 14 -3.35 -14.34 18.89
C LEU A 14 -2.69 -15.50 19.65
N VAL A 15 -2.82 -16.70 19.06
CA VAL A 15 -2.24 -17.95 19.56
C VAL A 15 -1.56 -18.70 18.43
N GLY A 16 -0.22 -18.68 18.43
CA GLY A 16 0.56 -19.57 17.56
C GLY A 16 0.54 -21.02 18.04
N GLU A 17 0.85 -21.95 17.13
CA GLU A 17 1.27 -23.33 17.45
C GLU A 17 0.29 -24.15 18.33
N GLY A 18 -1.03 -23.96 18.15
CA GLY A 18 -2.04 -24.76 18.83
C GLY A 18 -2.30 -24.37 20.30
N LEU A 19 -1.78 -23.24 20.78
CA LEU A 19 -1.91 -22.78 22.17
C LEU A 19 -3.29 -22.18 22.55
N HIS A 20 -4.31 -22.38 21.71
CA HIS A 20 -5.69 -21.92 21.95
C HIS A 20 -6.27 -22.37 23.30
N ARG A 21 -6.09 -23.63 23.69
CA ARG A 21 -6.61 -24.17 24.97
C ARG A 21 -5.92 -23.54 26.19
N PRO A 22 -4.57 -23.50 26.27
CA PRO A 22 -3.89 -22.79 27.35
C PRO A 22 -4.36 -21.35 27.54
N VAL A 23 -4.55 -20.59 26.46
CA VAL A 23 -5.03 -19.19 26.54
C VAL A 23 -6.47 -19.14 27.09
N ALA A 24 -7.36 -19.99 26.56
CA ALA A 24 -8.74 -20.06 27.03
C ALA A 24 -8.87 -20.49 28.50
N GLU A 25 -7.96 -21.33 29.00
CA GLU A 25 -7.93 -21.72 30.41
C GLU A 25 -7.27 -20.64 31.29
N ALA A 26 -6.27 -19.93 30.78
CA ALA A 26 -5.50 -18.94 31.55
C ALA A 26 -6.35 -17.76 32.04
N ILE A 27 -7.43 -17.39 31.33
CA ILE A 27 -8.32 -16.31 31.78
C ILE A 27 -9.16 -16.72 33.01
N LYS A 28 -9.53 -18.00 33.15
CA LYS A 28 -10.44 -18.46 34.21
C LYS A 28 -9.97 -18.09 35.63
N PRO A 29 -8.71 -18.36 36.04
CA PRO A 29 -8.23 -17.96 37.35
C PRO A 29 -8.11 -16.44 37.50
N HIS A 30 -8.01 -15.67 36.41
CA HIS A 30 -7.86 -14.20 36.44
C HIS A 30 -9.19 -13.44 36.41
N LYS A 31 -10.35 -14.13 36.28
CA LYS A 31 -11.68 -13.49 36.25
C LYS A 31 -11.96 -12.56 37.44
N HIS A 32 -11.41 -12.88 38.60
CA HIS A 32 -11.57 -12.05 39.81
C HIS A 32 -10.94 -10.66 39.70
N TYR A 33 -10.05 -10.42 38.72
CA TYR A 33 -9.53 -9.09 38.41
C TYR A 33 -10.45 -8.27 37.50
N LEU A 34 -11.49 -8.90 36.93
CA LEU A 34 -12.37 -8.30 35.91
C LEU A 34 -13.79 -8.08 36.44
N VAL A 35 -14.34 -9.06 37.14
CA VAL A 35 -15.73 -9.00 37.62
C VAL A 35 -15.87 -7.89 38.66
N GLY A 36 -16.81 -6.97 38.42
CA GLY A 36 -17.07 -5.82 39.29
C GLY A 36 -16.21 -4.59 38.99
N GLU A 37 -15.29 -4.66 38.04
CA GLU A 37 -14.56 -3.49 37.56
C GLU A 37 -15.41 -2.66 36.59
N ASP A 38 -15.19 -1.34 36.61
CA ASP A 38 -15.74 -0.45 35.59
C ASP A 38 -14.97 -0.64 34.26
N PRO A 39 -15.64 -1.07 33.16
CA PRO A 39 -14.99 -1.34 31.88
C PRO A 39 -14.32 -0.12 31.25
N ARG A 40 -14.71 1.10 31.65
CA ARG A 40 -14.07 2.35 31.17
C ARG A 40 -12.66 2.53 31.72
N ASN A 41 -12.31 1.85 32.82
CA ASN A 41 -10.98 1.90 33.44
C ASN A 41 -9.99 0.91 32.80
N ARG A 42 -9.91 0.93 31.47
CA ARG A 42 -9.14 -0.03 30.65
C ARG A 42 -7.69 -0.19 31.09
N ASN A 43 -6.98 0.92 31.36
CA ASN A 43 -5.58 0.89 31.82
C ASN A 43 -5.40 0.21 33.18
N LEU A 44 -6.37 0.38 34.10
CA LEU A 44 -6.33 -0.27 35.40
C LEU A 44 -6.53 -1.77 35.26
N ILE A 45 -7.52 -2.20 34.48
CA ILE A 45 -7.83 -3.60 34.21
C ILE A 45 -6.63 -4.30 33.56
N LYS A 46 -6.06 -3.70 32.50
CA LYS A 46 -4.85 -4.20 31.83
C LYS A 46 -3.68 -4.36 32.80
N ARG A 47 -3.49 -3.40 33.71
CA ARG A 47 -2.44 -3.46 34.75
C ARG A 47 -2.69 -4.57 35.77
N LYS A 48 -3.94 -4.78 36.19
CA LYS A 48 -4.34 -5.88 37.09
C LYS A 48 -4.00 -7.23 36.45
N LEU A 49 -4.39 -7.44 35.19
CA LEU A 49 -4.09 -8.68 34.48
C LEU A 49 -2.59 -8.93 34.26
N ALA A 50 -1.83 -7.90 33.83
CA ALA A 50 -0.43 -8.10 33.43
C ALA A 50 0.57 -8.11 34.61
N ARG A 51 0.31 -7.35 35.69
CA ARG A 51 1.29 -7.12 36.76
C ARG A 51 0.93 -7.71 38.13
N TYR A 52 -0.35 -7.93 38.42
CA TYR A 52 -0.76 -8.40 39.75
C TYR A 52 -0.49 -9.89 39.99
N PRO A 53 -0.44 -10.78 38.98
CA PRO A 53 0.05 -12.15 39.17
C PRO A 53 1.49 -12.14 39.67
N PHE A 54 1.68 -12.30 40.98
CA PHE A 54 2.94 -12.01 41.68
C PHE A 54 4.15 -12.82 41.15
N ALA A 55 3.96 -14.12 40.90
CA ALA A 55 5.03 -15.03 40.48
C ALA A 55 5.20 -15.14 38.95
N TRP A 56 4.19 -14.77 38.17
CA TRP A 56 4.15 -14.97 36.71
C TRP A 56 3.69 -13.69 36.01
N ARG A 57 4.45 -12.62 36.22
CA ARG A 57 4.21 -11.30 35.62
C ARG A 57 4.70 -11.30 34.19
N ASN A 58 3.86 -10.80 33.28
CA ASN A 58 4.16 -10.73 31.86
C ASN A 58 4.52 -12.10 31.25
N GLY A 59 4.63 -12.15 29.92
CA GLY A 59 4.88 -13.39 29.18
C GLY A 59 3.78 -13.62 28.14
N ARG A 60 4.09 -14.38 27.10
CA ARG A 60 3.24 -14.51 25.90
C ARG A 60 1.80 -14.88 26.27
N LEU A 61 1.61 -15.86 27.16
CA LEU A 61 0.29 -16.32 27.60
C LEU A 61 -0.55 -15.23 28.31
N ILE A 62 -0.03 -14.62 29.36
CA ILE A 62 -0.75 -13.57 30.13
C ILE A 62 -0.93 -12.30 29.30
N ASN A 63 0.02 -11.97 28.43
CA ASN A 63 -0.09 -10.83 27.52
C ASN A 63 -1.18 -11.07 26.47
N SER A 64 -1.26 -12.26 25.86
CA SER A 64 -2.33 -12.60 24.91
C SER A 64 -3.72 -12.50 25.57
N VAL A 65 -3.87 -12.99 26.80
CA VAL A 65 -5.12 -12.85 27.56
C VAL A 65 -5.42 -11.38 27.85
N SER A 66 -4.42 -10.60 28.28
CA SER A 66 -4.58 -9.18 28.59
C SER A 66 -4.99 -8.35 27.36
N VAL A 67 -4.40 -8.63 26.19
CA VAL A 67 -4.74 -7.98 24.92
C VAL A 67 -6.16 -8.33 24.48
N ALA A 68 -6.58 -9.59 24.56
CA ALA A 68 -7.95 -9.98 24.22
C ALA A 68 -8.99 -9.28 25.10
N VAL A 69 -8.68 -9.10 26.40
CA VAL A 69 -9.55 -8.31 27.28
C VAL A 69 -9.54 -6.82 26.91
N ASP A 70 -8.38 -6.26 26.57
CA ASP A 70 -8.25 -4.86 26.12
C ASP A 70 -9.08 -4.57 24.86
N ILE A 71 -9.07 -5.50 23.88
CA ILE A 71 -9.89 -5.43 22.66
C ILE A 71 -11.38 -5.52 23.00
N ALA A 72 -11.78 -6.47 23.85
CA ALA A 72 -13.18 -6.58 24.28
C ALA A 72 -13.68 -5.34 25.03
N LEU A 73 -12.81 -4.65 25.77
CA LEU A 73 -13.13 -3.39 26.45
C LEU A 73 -13.28 -2.23 25.45
N LEU A 74 -12.49 -2.20 24.37
CA LEU A 74 -12.66 -1.23 23.29
C LEU A 74 -13.97 -1.45 22.52
N ASP A 75 -14.33 -2.71 22.26
CA ASP A 75 -15.60 -3.08 21.64
C ASP A 75 -16.81 -2.67 22.51
N ILE A 76 -16.71 -2.82 23.84
CA ILE A 76 -17.72 -2.26 24.77
C ILE A 76 -17.75 -0.73 24.70
N ALA A 77 -16.59 -0.08 24.61
CA ALA A 77 -16.52 1.37 24.58
C ALA A 77 -17.20 1.94 23.33
N GLU A 78 -16.98 1.38 22.14
CA GLU A 78 -17.67 1.86 20.94
C GLU A 78 -19.19 1.74 21.03
N LYS A 79 -19.67 0.62 21.58
CA LYS A 79 -21.11 0.38 21.77
C LYS A 79 -21.73 1.28 22.84
N TYR A 80 -20.96 1.60 23.89
CA TYR A 80 -21.41 2.49 24.97
C TYR A 80 -21.46 3.95 24.52
N TYR A 81 -20.48 4.39 23.73
CA TYR A 81 -20.38 5.78 23.24
C TYR A 81 -21.06 6.02 21.89
N ASP A 82 -21.56 4.96 21.23
CA ASP A 82 -22.14 5.00 19.88
C ASP A 82 -21.18 5.63 18.85
N GLU A 83 -19.88 5.34 18.99
CA GLU A 83 -18.80 5.88 18.15
C GLU A 83 -17.77 4.79 17.85
N PRO A 84 -17.33 4.60 16.60
CA PRO A 84 -16.38 3.55 16.26
C PRO A 84 -15.02 3.73 16.96
N VAL A 85 -14.36 2.61 17.30
CA VAL A 85 -13.11 2.60 18.08
C VAL A 85 -12.05 3.59 17.55
N TRP A 86 -11.87 3.72 16.24
CA TRP A 86 -10.86 4.61 15.65
C TRP A 86 -11.08 6.09 16.01
N ARG A 87 -12.33 6.53 16.23
CA ARG A 87 -12.63 7.89 16.71
C ARG A 87 -12.25 8.03 18.18
N LEU A 88 -12.51 7.02 18.99
CA LEU A 88 -12.12 6.97 20.40
C LEU A 88 -10.59 6.97 20.59
N LEU A 89 -9.84 6.54 19.58
CA LEU A 89 -8.37 6.53 19.55
C LEU A 89 -7.74 7.85 19.04
N GLY A 90 -8.54 8.86 18.71
CA GLY A 90 -8.06 10.16 18.27
C GLY A 90 -8.45 10.57 16.85
N GLY A 91 -9.29 9.78 16.17
CA GLY A 91 -9.72 10.06 14.80
C GLY A 91 -8.67 9.68 13.75
N THR A 92 -9.01 9.87 12.48
CA THR A 92 -8.12 9.52 11.38
C THR A 92 -7.19 10.68 11.05
N SER A 93 -5.87 10.43 10.98
CA SER A 93 -4.88 11.38 10.50
C SER A 93 -4.61 11.24 9.00
N ARG A 94 -5.01 10.12 8.39
CA ARG A 94 -4.87 9.77 6.96
C ARG A 94 -6.26 9.47 6.37
N GLY A 95 -6.46 9.56 5.06
CA GLY A 95 -7.77 9.42 4.37
C GLY A 95 -8.42 8.02 4.37
N GLY A 96 -8.30 7.25 5.45
CA GLY A 96 -8.82 5.88 5.56
C GLY A 96 -7.70 4.84 5.76
N PRO A 97 -8.03 3.65 6.28
CA PRO A 97 -7.06 2.57 6.44
C PRO A 97 -6.64 2.02 5.08
N ARG A 98 -5.34 2.04 4.78
CA ARG A 98 -4.72 1.22 3.74
C ARG A 98 -4.32 -0.10 4.40
N LEU A 99 -4.93 -1.22 4.00
CA LEU A 99 -4.50 -2.55 4.44
C LEU A 99 -3.24 -2.90 3.65
N ARG A 100 -2.11 -3.06 4.35
CA ARG A 100 -0.84 -3.55 3.80
C ARG A 100 -0.50 -4.79 4.62
N TYR A 101 -0.32 -5.94 3.99
CA TYR A 101 -0.01 -7.28 4.53
C TYR A 101 -1.18 -8.22 4.89
N ALA A 102 -1.22 -9.36 4.19
CA ALA A 102 -1.84 -10.61 4.66
C ALA A 102 -0.73 -11.60 5.04
N PHE A 103 -0.79 -12.17 6.25
CA PHE A 103 0.19 -13.14 6.75
C PHE A 103 -0.21 -14.54 6.28
N ASN A 104 0.53 -15.16 5.35
CA ASN A 104 0.38 -16.59 5.06
C ASN A 104 1.31 -17.37 6.00
N ALA A 105 0.86 -18.47 6.60
CA ALA A 105 1.73 -19.39 7.30
C ALA A 105 1.37 -20.80 6.84
N PHE A 106 2.28 -21.41 6.09
CA PHE A 106 2.25 -22.78 5.58
C PHE A 106 1.34 -23.02 4.36
N ASN A 107 1.94 -23.62 3.34
CA ASN A 107 1.47 -23.80 1.97
C ASN A 107 0.35 -24.87 1.83
N GLU A 108 -0.63 -24.87 2.74
CA GLU A 108 -1.72 -25.85 2.76
C GLU A 108 -3.07 -25.19 3.11
N GLY A 109 -3.90 -24.96 2.07
CA GLY A 109 -5.37 -25.01 2.12
C GLY A 109 -6.12 -23.91 2.87
N ASN A 110 -7.10 -23.30 2.19
CA ASN A 110 -8.12 -22.49 2.87
C ASN A 110 -8.92 -23.37 3.84
N TRP A 111 -9.23 -22.81 5.01
CA TRP A 111 -10.21 -23.38 5.91
C TRP A 111 -11.55 -22.69 5.62
N TRP A 112 -12.37 -23.22 4.70
CA TRP A 112 -13.84 -23.19 4.75
C TRP A 112 -14.41 -24.31 3.85
N GLY A 113 -15.04 -25.29 4.50
CA GLY A 113 -15.47 -26.56 3.91
C GLY A 113 -16.88 -26.56 3.29
N ASP A 114 -17.25 -25.56 2.50
CA ASP A 114 -18.56 -25.50 1.82
C ASP A 114 -18.51 -25.14 0.32
N TRP A 115 -17.33 -25.07 -0.29
CA TRP A 115 -17.19 -24.73 -1.71
C TRP A 115 -17.20 -25.98 -2.63
N GLN A 116 -18.09 -25.98 -3.63
CA GLN A 116 -18.20 -26.99 -4.69
C GLN A 116 -18.47 -26.29 -6.04
N PRO A 117 -17.71 -26.55 -7.12
CA PRO A 117 -18.09 -26.19 -8.49
C PRO A 117 -19.42 -26.88 -8.89
N PRO A 118 -20.29 -26.27 -9.73
CA PRO A 118 -19.94 -25.48 -10.92
C PRO A 118 -20.45 -24.02 -10.91
N GLU A 119 -20.86 -23.48 -9.78
CA GLU A 119 -21.54 -22.17 -9.70
C GLU A 119 -20.61 -20.95 -9.67
N HIS A 120 -19.29 -21.17 -9.55
CA HIS A 120 -18.27 -20.12 -9.43
C HIS A 120 -17.03 -20.48 -10.27
N PRO A 121 -16.90 -19.97 -11.50
CA PRO A 121 -15.79 -20.28 -12.38
C PRO A 121 -14.49 -19.64 -11.90
N ASP A 122 -13.42 -20.42 -12.00
CA ASP A 122 -12.01 -20.01 -11.86
C ASP A 122 -11.36 -20.38 -13.20
N SER A 123 -11.32 -19.43 -14.12
CA SER A 123 -11.01 -19.67 -15.54
C SER A 123 -9.52 -19.90 -15.79
N ASN A 124 -8.65 -19.37 -14.93
CA ASN A 124 -7.20 -19.53 -15.01
C ASN A 124 -6.66 -20.58 -14.00
N ASN A 125 -7.55 -21.13 -13.17
CA ASN A 125 -7.30 -22.22 -12.23
C ASN A 125 -6.20 -21.87 -11.20
N ASP A 126 -6.16 -20.59 -10.80
CA ASP A 126 -5.20 -20.03 -9.84
C ASP A 126 -5.71 -20.07 -8.38
N GLY A 127 -6.94 -20.57 -8.17
CA GLY A 127 -7.58 -20.66 -6.87
C GLY A 127 -8.35 -19.38 -6.47
N ILE A 128 -8.48 -18.41 -7.37
CA ILE A 128 -9.22 -17.16 -7.21
C ILE A 128 -10.48 -17.22 -8.11
N VAL A 129 -11.61 -16.76 -7.59
CA VAL A 129 -12.86 -16.73 -8.36
C VAL A 129 -12.91 -15.46 -9.20
N ASP A 130 -13.20 -15.58 -10.49
CA ASP A 130 -13.22 -14.47 -11.45
C ASP A 130 -14.34 -13.44 -11.17
N GLU A 131 -15.40 -13.86 -10.46
CA GLU A 131 -16.57 -13.04 -10.16
C GLU A 131 -16.50 -12.38 -8.76
N PRO A 132 -16.52 -11.03 -8.66
CA PRO A 132 -16.55 -10.34 -7.38
C PRO A 132 -17.89 -10.56 -6.66
N ARG A 133 -17.87 -10.75 -5.33
CA ARG A 133 -19.08 -10.90 -4.50
C ARG A 133 -19.60 -9.55 -4.00
N PRO A 134 -20.78 -9.06 -4.46
CA PRO A 134 -21.39 -7.86 -3.89
C PRO A 134 -22.01 -8.14 -2.52
N ILE A 135 -21.56 -7.40 -1.50
CA ILE A 135 -22.18 -7.40 -0.16
C ILE A 135 -23.40 -6.47 -0.16
N LYS A 136 -24.56 -6.98 0.26
CA LYS A 136 -25.81 -6.21 0.26
C LYS A 136 -25.74 -5.03 1.23
N GLY A 137 -25.73 -3.81 0.69
CA GLY A 137 -25.67 -2.55 1.45
C GLY A 137 -24.29 -1.90 1.52
N ALA A 138 -23.31 -2.49 0.83
CA ALA A 138 -21.93 -2.03 0.77
C ALA A 138 -21.72 -1.06 -0.43
N ASN A 139 -20.67 -0.23 -0.40
CA ASN A 139 -20.32 0.68 -1.50
C ASN A 139 -19.18 0.10 -2.37
N ASN A 140 -18.72 0.86 -3.37
CA ASN A 140 -17.69 0.41 -4.31
C ASN A 140 -16.29 0.20 -3.70
N TYR A 141 -16.09 0.55 -2.42
CA TYR A 141 -14.85 0.25 -1.67
C TYR A 141 -14.89 -1.10 -0.94
N ASP A 142 -16.06 -1.76 -0.91
CA ASP A 142 -16.27 -3.04 -0.21
C ASP A 142 -16.23 -4.26 -1.15
N ASN A 143 -15.98 -4.04 -2.45
CA ASN A 143 -15.78 -5.08 -3.45
C ASN A 143 -14.27 -5.23 -3.73
N TYR A 144 -13.57 -6.00 -2.90
CA TYR A 144 -12.21 -6.42 -3.22
C TYR A 144 -12.03 -7.92 -3.07
N PRO A 145 -11.32 -8.57 -4.02
CA PRO A 145 -10.94 -9.96 -3.88
C PRO A 145 -9.96 -10.08 -2.71
N LEU A 146 -10.12 -11.13 -1.91
CA LEU A 146 -9.16 -11.50 -0.88
C LEU A 146 -7.89 -11.96 -1.59
N VAL A 147 -6.80 -11.20 -1.46
CA VAL A 147 -5.50 -11.58 -2.02
C VAL A 147 -4.52 -11.90 -0.89
N ILE A 148 -3.81 -13.01 -1.08
CA ILE A 148 -2.73 -13.50 -0.23
C ILE A 148 -1.48 -13.55 -1.10
N GLY A 149 -0.41 -12.83 -0.71
CA GLY A 149 0.86 -12.86 -1.43
C GLY A 149 2.04 -12.64 -0.47
N TYR A 150 2.91 -13.63 -0.37
CA TYR A 150 4.27 -13.46 0.17
C TYR A 150 5.12 -12.88 -0.97
N SER A 151 5.81 -11.76 -0.78
CA SER A 151 6.89 -11.42 -1.72
C SER A 151 8.01 -10.57 -1.12
N LEU A 152 9.17 -10.74 -1.75
CA LEU A 152 10.48 -10.17 -1.47
C LEU A 152 10.55 -8.70 -1.96
N TYR A 153 9.64 -7.84 -1.50
CA TYR A 153 9.61 -6.43 -1.93
C TYR A 153 10.59 -5.56 -1.11
N GLU A 154 11.21 -4.58 -1.77
CA GLU A 154 11.84 -3.44 -1.07
C GLU A 154 10.74 -2.45 -0.67
N ASP A 155 10.67 -2.07 0.61
CA ASP A 155 9.71 -1.07 1.08
C ASP A 155 9.91 0.27 0.35
N ASN A 156 8.79 0.94 0.05
CA ASN A 156 8.71 2.27 -0.57
C ASN A 156 9.22 2.37 -2.02
N VAL A 157 9.20 1.26 -2.77
CA VAL A 157 9.53 1.26 -4.21
C VAL A 157 8.26 1.05 -5.04
N LEU A 158 8.02 1.94 -6.01
CA LEU A 158 6.97 1.84 -7.03
C LEU A 158 7.61 1.58 -8.40
N TYR A 159 6.98 0.75 -9.21
CA TYR A 159 7.48 0.32 -10.51
C TYR A 159 6.56 0.82 -11.62
N VAL A 160 7.14 1.33 -12.71
CA VAL A 160 6.41 1.85 -13.87
C VAL A 160 6.87 1.15 -15.13
N ASP A 161 5.94 0.56 -15.89
CA ASP A 161 6.19 -0.08 -17.19
C ASP A 161 4.95 0.10 -18.08
N ASN A 162 5.14 0.70 -19.26
CA ASN A 162 4.07 1.08 -20.18
C ASN A 162 3.45 -0.09 -20.96
N ASP A 163 4.13 -1.23 -21.09
CA ASP A 163 3.66 -2.35 -21.88
C ASP A 163 3.35 -3.60 -21.06
N TRP A 164 3.92 -3.73 -19.86
CA TRP A 164 3.72 -4.87 -18.94
C TRP A 164 3.95 -6.25 -19.58
N ILE A 165 4.57 -6.32 -20.76
CA ILE A 165 4.80 -7.55 -21.51
C ILE A 165 6.19 -8.07 -21.14
N GLY A 166 6.29 -8.64 -19.93
CA GLY A 166 7.20 -9.74 -19.64
C GLY A 166 8.66 -9.54 -20.08
N GLY A 167 9.23 -8.36 -19.85
CA GLY A 167 10.69 -8.25 -19.78
C GLY A 167 11.18 -9.12 -18.62
N SER A 168 12.31 -9.83 -18.80
CA SER A 168 12.93 -10.69 -17.77
C SER A 168 13.35 -9.97 -16.46
N ARG A 169 12.91 -8.71 -16.28
CA ARG A 169 13.31 -7.73 -15.26
C ARG A 169 12.12 -7.05 -14.57
N VAL A 170 10.90 -7.21 -15.06
CA VAL A 170 9.68 -6.91 -14.29
C VAL A 170 9.57 -8.03 -13.24
N PRO A 171 9.46 -7.73 -11.94
CA PRO A 171 9.19 -8.77 -10.95
C PRO A 171 7.96 -9.57 -11.42
N GLN A 172 8.12 -10.90 -11.53
CA GLN A 172 7.10 -11.79 -12.13
C GLN A 172 5.74 -11.76 -11.42
N GLU A 173 5.66 -11.08 -10.28
CA GLU A 173 4.54 -11.03 -9.35
C GLU A 173 4.28 -9.57 -8.91
N LEU A 174 4.16 -8.65 -9.87
CA LEU A 174 3.64 -7.32 -9.58
C LEU A 174 2.11 -7.33 -9.66
N GLU A 175 1.45 -7.17 -8.52
CA GLU A 175 0.00 -6.96 -8.46
C GLU A 175 -0.32 -5.54 -8.96
N TYR A 176 -1.10 -5.46 -10.05
CA TYR A 176 -1.49 -4.20 -10.69
C TYR A 176 -2.22 -3.27 -9.70
N GLY A 177 -1.73 -2.04 -9.54
CA GLY A 177 -2.40 -0.99 -8.75
C GLY A 177 -1.89 -0.76 -7.31
N GLU A 178 -0.98 -1.58 -6.78
CA GLU A 178 -0.35 -1.32 -5.45
C GLU A 178 1.03 -0.65 -5.57
N ASN A 179 1.97 -1.29 -6.26
CA ASN A 179 3.33 -0.78 -6.45
C ASN A 179 3.74 -0.79 -7.94
N ALA A 180 2.76 -0.85 -8.84
CA ALA A 180 2.90 -1.23 -10.22
C ALA A 180 1.97 -0.38 -11.08
N PHE A 181 2.52 0.43 -11.99
CA PHE A 181 1.79 1.43 -12.74
C PHE A 181 2.17 1.40 -14.21
N THR A 182 1.21 1.71 -15.08
CA THR A 182 1.45 1.88 -16.52
C THR A 182 2.01 3.26 -16.86
N SER A 183 1.75 4.25 -16.00
CA SER A 183 2.14 5.65 -16.19
C SER A 183 2.95 6.16 -15.00
N ILE A 184 3.90 7.02 -15.27
CA ILE A 184 4.71 7.74 -14.27
C ILE A 184 3.81 8.59 -13.38
N GLU A 185 2.82 9.29 -13.94
CA GLU A 185 1.92 10.14 -13.17
C GLU A 185 1.14 9.37 -12.10
N ASN A 186 0.54 8.22 -12.45
CA ASN A 186 -0.17 7.39 -11.47
C ASN A 186 0.74 6.86 -10.36
N ALA A 187 2.00 6.58 -10.65
CA ALA A 187 2.98 6.20 -9.62
C ALA A 187 3.29 7.37 -8.69
N VAL A 188 3.49 8.57 -9.24
CA VAL A 188 3.70 9.80 -8.46
C VAL A 188 2.50 10.09 -7.56
N ASN A 189 1.27 9.99 -8.09
CA ASN A 189 0.03 10.21 -7.34
C ASN A 189 -0.19 9.17 -6.21
N SER A 190 0.51 8.04 -6.29
CA SER A 190 0.41 6.95 -5.30
C SER A 190 1.49 7.01 -4.21
N ALA A 191 2.54 7.82 -4.39
CA ALA A 191 3.65 7.97 -3.45
C ALA A 191 3.22 8.69 -2.14
N ASP A 192 3.74 8.24 -0.98
CA ASP A 192 3.47 8.84 0.33
C ASP A 192 4.53 9.91 0.70
N PRO A 193 4.19 11.21 0.84
CA PRO A 193 5.16 12.28 1.13
C PRO A 193 5.91 12.15 2.46
N LEU A 194 5.51 11.22 3.35
CA LEU A 194 6.18 10.95 4.62
C LEU A 194 7.16 9.77 4.55
N GLU A 195 7.21 9.07 3.42
CA GLU A 195 8.08 7.93 3.18
C GLU A 195 9.02 8.27 2.02
N ASN A 196 10.29 7.91 2.13
CA ASN A 196 11.28 8.16 1.06
C ASN A 196 10.98 7.24 -0.12
N ASN A 197 10.03 7.62 -0.97
CA ASN A 197 9.59 6.77 -2.08
C ASN A 197 10.62 6.79 -3.21
N LYS A 198 10.76 5.63 -3.84
CA LYS A 198 11.52 5.46 -5.07
C LYS A 198 10.59 4.97 -6.17
N ILE A 199 10.44 5.74 -7.23
CA ILE A 199 9.78 5.32 -8.45
C ILE A 199 10.84 4.86 -9.44
N MET A 200 10.77 3.59 -9.83
CA MET A 200 11.63 2.98 -10.82
C MET A 200 10.86 2.81 -12.13
N VAL A 201 11.26 3.54 -13.16
CA VAL A 201 10.61 3.53 -14.48
C VAL A 201 11.41 2.63 -15.41
N PHE A 202 10.76 1.63 -15.97
CA PHE A 202 11.37 0.71 -16.93
C PHE A 202 11.46 1.34 -18.32
N GLU A 203 12.31 0.75 -19.17
CA GLU A 203 12.45 1.18 -20.56
C GLU A 203 11.11 1.17 -21.27
N GLY A 204 10.85 2.20 -22.07
CA GLY A 204 9.53 2.41 -22.63
C GLY A 204 9.35 3.78 -23.24
N PHE A 205 8.22 3.93 -23.92
CA PHE A 205 7.78 5.17 -24.53
C PHE A 205 6.54 5.66 -23.77
N TYR A 206 6.69 6.78 -23.08
CA TYR A 206 5.68 7.37 -22.21
C TYR A 206 5.12 8.62 -22.87
N ASP A 207 4.01 8.45 -23.59
CA ASP A 207 3.38 9.48 -24.41
C ASP A 207 1.98 9.86 -23.89
N ASN A 208 1.28 10.73 -24.63
CA ASN A 208 -0.05 11.23 -24.27
C ASN A 208 -1.16 10.16 -24.26
N SER A 209 -0.88 8.93 -24.69
CA SER A 209 -1.84 7.82 -24.64
C SER A 209 -1.90 7.19 -23.25
N ILE A 210 -0.85 7.38 -22.44
CA ILE A 210 -0.74 6.82 -21.09
C ILE A 210 -0.42 7.86 -20.00
N GLU A 211 0.16 9.01 -20.35
CA GLU A 211 0.47 10.12 -19.42
C GLU A 211 -0.45 11.33 -19.60
N GLU A 212 -0.78 12.02 -18.50
CA GLU A 212 -1.32 13.38 -18.54
C GLU A 212 -0.18 14.41 -18.39
N PHE A 213 0.00 15.27 -19.39
CA PHE A 213 1.05 16.30 -19.36
C PHE A 213 0.52 17.67 -18.91
N PRO A 214 1.25 18.42 -18.06
CA PRO A 214 2.54 18.06 -17.45
C PRO A 214 2.40 16.99 -16.36
N ILE A 215 3.31 16.01 -16.36
CA ILE A 215 3.45 15.09 -15.24
C ILE A 215 3.90 15.91 -14.02
N THR A 216 3.02 16.01 -13.03
CA THR A 216 3.21 16.90 -11.89
C THR A 216 3.71 16.14 -10.67
N ILE A 217 4.92 16.45 -10.22
CA ILE A 217 5.57 15.86 -9.05
C ILE A 217 5.36 16.78 -7.85
N ASP A 218 4.29 16.52 -7.09
CA ASP A 218 3.91 17.26 -5.87
C ASP A 218 4.00 16.37 -4.60
N VAL A 219 5.10 15.61 -4.51
CA VAL A 219 5.43 14.74 -3.38
C VAL A 219 6.85 15.03 -2.96
N GLU A 220 7.09 15.27 -1.67
CA GLU A 220 8.41 15.57 -1.10
C GLU A 220 9.28 14.31 -0.99
N ASN A 221 10.61 14.45 -1.05
CA ASN A 221 11.59 13.36 -0.83
C ASN A 221 11.43 12.15 -1.78
N LEU A 222 11.15 12.42 -3.06
CA LEU A 222 10.91 11.40 -4.07
C LEU A 222 12.15 11.19 -4.95
N THR A 223 12.57 9.94 -5.11
CA THR A 223 13.50 9.55 -6.17
C THR A 223 12.72 9.00 -7.36
N LEU A 224 12.78 9.67 -8.51
CA LEU A 224 12.23 9.20 -9.78
C LEU A 224 13.41 8.86 -10.71
N THR A 225 13.60 7.57 -11.00
CA THR A 225 14.76 7.12 -11.77
C THR A 225 14.36 6.08 -12.81
N SER A 226 14.99 6.16 -13.98
CA SER A 226 14.94 5.07 -14.97
C SER A 226 15.76 3.88 -14.50
N SER A 227 15.30 2.66 -14.81
CA SER A 227 16.03 1.42 -14.51
C SER A 227 17.27 1.21 -15.37
N GLU A 228 17.39 1.89 -16.51
CA GLU A 228 18.42 1.65 -17.53
C GLU A 228 18.99 2.97 -18.12
N THR A 229 19.45 2.93 -19.38
CA THR A 229 20.12 4.03 -20.07
C THR A 229 19.16 5.10 -20.59
N LEU A 230 19.68 6.32 -20.70
CA LEU A 230 19.01 7.51 -21.28
C LEU A 230 18.28 7.23 -22.61
N GLU A 231 18.80 6.33 -23.44
CA GLU A 231 18.31 6.11 -24.81
C GLU A 231 17.01 5.32 -24.88
N ASN A 232 16.63 4.63 -23.80
CA ASN A 232 15.53 3.64 -23.82
C ASN A 232 14.29 4.05 -23.01
N THR A 233 14.40 5.06 -22.15
CA THR A 233 13.27 5.55 -21.34
C THR A 233 12.92 6.96 -21.79
N ILE A 234 11.92 7.06 -22.66
CA ILE A 234 11.57 8.28 -23.39
C ILE A 234 10.21 8.79 -22.92
N ILE A 235 10.16 10.04 -22.44
CA ILE A 235 8.93 10.78 -22.15
C ILE A 235 8.66 11.69 -23.35
N ASP A 236 7.60 11.42 -24.11
CA ASP A 236 7.25 12.18 -25.32
C ASP A 236 5.94 12.96 -25.13
N GLY A 237 6.03 14.29 -25.15
CA GLY A 237 4.87 15.16 -25.03
C GLY A 237 3.90 15.15 -26.20
N GLU A 238 4.30 14.65 -27.38
CA GLU A 238 3.44 14.56 -28.56
C GLU A 238 2.53 15.80 -28.84
N GLY A 239 3.12 16.99 -28.96
CA GLY A 239 2.40 18.20 -29.35
C GLY A 239 1.90 19.03 -28.17
N VAL A 240 2.28 18.68 -26.95
CA VAL A 240 2.01 19.47 -25.74
C VAL A 240 2.65 20.87 -25.87
N ASN A 241 1.92 21.91 -25.46
CA ASN A 241 2.35 23.30 -25.54
C ASN A 241 2.80 23.88 -24.18
N GLU A 242 3.10 23.01 -23.22
CA GLU A 242 3.60 23.33 -21.87
C GLU A 242 4.87 22.50 -21.59
N TYR A 243 5.51 22.70 -20.44
CA TYR A 243 6.52 21.79 -19.89
C TYR A 243 5.97 20.36 -19.78
N LEU A 244 6.83 19.35 -19.90
CA LEU A 244 6.40 17.94 -19.80
C LEU A 244 6.46 17.43 -18.37
N LEU A 245 7.40 17.96 -17.58
CA LEU A 245 7.55 17.64 -16.17
C LEU A 245 7.47 18.91 -15.34
N LYS A 246 6.74 18.84 -14.23
CA LYS A 246 6.55 19.95 -13.30
C LYS A 246 6.82 19.50 -11.87
N ILE A 247 7.94 19.95 -11.33
CA ILE A 247 8.40 19.60 -9.99
C ILE A 247 7.98 20.69 -9.01
N ILE A 248 6.99 20.36 -8.16
CA ILE A 248 6.47 21.24 -7.11
C ILE A 248 7.07 20.86 -5.75
N GLY A 249 7.16 19.55 -5.46
CA GLY A 249 7.79 19.03 -4.25
C GLY A 249 9.29 19.35 -4.15
N SER A 250 9.81 19.39 -2.93
CA SER A 250 11.23 19.59 -2.63
C SER A 250 11.96 18.26 -2.42
N GLU A 251 13.29 18.31 -2.51
CA GLU A 251 14.19 17.16 -2.33
C GLU A 251 13.87 16.01 -3.31
N ILE A 252 13.66 16.39 -4.58
CA ILE A 252 13.37 15.45 -5.67
C ILE A 252 14.64 15.08 -6.40
N ASP A 253 14.94 13.79 -6.49
CA ASP A 253 16.02 13.25 -7.30
C ASP A 253 15.45 12.68 -8.59
N LEU A 254 15.70 13.36 -9.72
CA LEU A 254 15.23 12.96 -11.05
C LEU A 254 16.40 12.55 -11.94
N SER A 255 16.40 11.33 -12.48
CA SER A 255 17.48 10.87 -13.36
C SER A 255 17.14 9.77 -14.37
N GLY A 256 17.85 9.75 -15.49
CA GLY A 256 17.86 8.62 -16.44
C GLY A 256 16.82 8.67 -17.57
N PHE A 257 16.24 9.84 -17.86
CA PHE A 257 15.20 10.00 -18.87
C PHE A 257 15.67 10.79 -20.10
N THR A 258 15.17 10.42 -21.27
CA THR A 258 15.09 11.34 -22.42
C THR A 258 13.72 11.99 -22.43
N ILE A 259 13.69 13.32 -22.52
CA ILE A 259 12.46 14.10 -22.62
C ILE A 259 12.42 14.74 -24.00
N GLU A 260 11.40 14.39 -24.76
CA GLU A 260 11.15 14.95 -26.09
C GLU A 260 9.69 15.37 -26.25
N ASN A 261 9.42 16.20 -27.26
CA ASN A 261 8.07 16.64 -27.56
C ASN A 261 7.90 16.63 -29.07
N SER A 262 7.62 15.43 -29.59
CA SER A 262 7.31 15.24 -31.00
C SER A 262 6.14 16.14 -31.37
N TRP A 263 6.23 16.87 -32.48
CA TRP A 263 5.15 17.78 -32.93
C TRP A 263 4.86 19.00 -32.03
N GLY A 264 5.52 19.12 -30.88
CA GLY A 264 5.37 20.24 -29.95
C GLY A 264 6.50 21.26 -30.06
N ARG A 265 6.58 22.13 -29.05
CA ARG A 265 7.58 23.21 -28.97
C ARG A 265 8.30 23.28 -27.62
N CYS A 266 7.97 22.37 -26.71
CA CYS A 266 8.40 22.44 -25.32
C CYS A 266 8.69 21.04 -24.76
N SER A 267 9.94 20.63 -24.72
CA SER A 267 10.42 19.40 -24.04
C SER A 267 10.99 19.68 -22.64
N GLY A 268 10.56 20.76 -21.98
CA GLY A 268 11.21 21.28 -20.77
C GLY A 268 10.71 20.70 -19.44
N ILE A 269 11.47 20.97 -18.37
CA ILE A 269 11.10 20.70 -16.97
C ILE A 269 10.93 22.04 -16.24
N GLU A 270 9.80 22.23 -15.55
CA GLU A 270 9.60 23.35 -14.62
C GLU A 270 9.90 22.90 -13.18
N ILE A 271 10.72 23.66 -12.44
CA ILE A 271 11.05 23.36 -11.03
C ILE A 271 10.63 24.54 -10.14
N LYS A 272 9.81 24.25 -9.13
CA LYS A 272 9.36 25.21 -8.10
C LYS A 272 9.79 24.81 -6.70
N GLY A 273 10.00 23.52 -6.47
CA GLY A 273 10.53 22.97 -5.22
C GLY A 273 11.98 23.36 -4.96
N ARG A 274 12.48 22.99 -3.77
CA ARG A 274 13.86 23.29 -3.33
C ARG A 274 14.68 22.01 -3.19
N GLY A 275 16.00 22.12 -3.31
CA GLY A 275 16.89 20.99 -3.01
C GLY A 275 16.79 19.80 -3.96
N SER A 276 16.05 19.93 -5.07
CA SER A 276 15.93 18.88 -6.09
C SER A 276 17.21 18.78 -6.91
N VAL A 277 17.59 17.56 -7.27
CA VAL A 277 18.71 17.24 -8.15
C VAL A 277 18.17 16.66 -9.44
N ILE A 278 18.62 17.21 -10.57
CA ILE A 278 18.34 16.66 -11.89
C ILE A 278 19.68 16.29 -12.52
N SER A 279 19.86 15.01 -12.81
CA SER A 279 21.08 14.47 -13.39
C SER A 279 20.75 13.46 -14.47
N ASP A 280 21.66 13.27 -15.44
CA ASP A 280 21.49 12.25 -16.48
C ASP A 280 20.13 12.34 -17.18
N ILE A 281 19.79 13.55 -17.65
CA ILE A 281 18.59 13.82 -18.45
C ILE A 281 19.03 14.36 -19.81
N LEU A 282 18.48 13.81 -20.88
CA LEU A 282 18.59 14.36 -22.23
C LEU A 282 17.29 15.07 -22.61
N ILE A 283 17.35 16.36 -22.90
CA ILE A 283 16.19 17.13 -23.39
C ILE A 283 16.41 17.45 -24.86
N GLN A 284 15.49 17.03 -25.73
CA GLN A 284 15.58 17.28 -27.17
C GLN A 284 14.22 17.64 -27.80
N GLU A 285 14.28 18.43 -28.87
CA GLU A 285 13.10 18.81 -29.67
C GLU A 285 13.13 18.04 -30.99
N LYS A 286 12.05 17.34 -31.32
CA LYS A 286 11.98 16.50 -32.52
C LYS A 286 11.03 17.12 -33.54
N SER A 287 11.56 18.04 -34.34
CA SER A 287 10.81 18.59 -35.47
C SER A 287 10.75 17.57 -36.60
N ASN A 288 9.54 17.15 -37.02
CA ASN A 288 9.42 16.30 -38.21
C ASN A 288 9.97 17.02 -39.45
N GLY A 289 11.07 16.50 -39.99
CA GLY A 289 11.59 16.92 -41.31
C GLY A 289 13.08 17.21 -41.44
N GLY A 290 13.94 16.80 -40.51
CA GLY A 290 15.38 16.86 -40.71
C GLY A 290 16.05 15.60 -40.20
N THR A 291 16.61 14.79 -41.09
CA THR A 291 17.65 13.82 -40.73
C THR A 291 18.63 14.49 -39.77
N PRO A 292 18.95 13.89 -38.60
CA PRO A 292 19.95 14.46 -37.72
C PRO A 292 21.24 14.58 -38.52
N LEU A 293 21.82 15.77 -38.53
CA LEU A 293 23.07 16.07 -39.23
C LEU A 293 24.25 15.46 -38.46
N ASN A 294 24.27 14.13 -38.38
CA ASN A 294 25.27 13.34 -37.70
C ASN A 294 26.32 12.90 -38.72
N LYS A 295 27.16 13.84 -39.17
CA LYS A 295 28.60 13.66 -39.50
C LYS A 295 29.14 14.88 -40.23
N LEU A 296 30.14 15.52 -39.61
CA LEU A 296 31.13 16.33 -40.31
C LEU A 296 32.18 15.34 -40.85
N GLU A 297 32.19 15.05 -42.14
CA GLU A 297 33.36 14.43 -42.79
C GLU A 297 34.24 15.55 -43.34
N MET A 298 35.42 15.74 -42.75
CA MET A 298 36.49 16.52 -43.36
C MET A 298 37.09 15.70 -44.52
N MET A 299 37.16 16.31 -45.71
CA MET A 299 38.02 15.85 -46.80
C MET A 299 39.50 15.94 -46.42
#